data_AF-W5TQT5-F1
#
_entry.id   AF-W5TQT5-F1
#
_cell.length_a   1.000
_cell.length_b   1.000
_cell.length_c   1.000
_cell.angle_alpha   90.00
_cell.angle_beta   90.00
_cell.angle_gamma   90.00
#
_symmetry.space_group_name_H-M   'P 1'
#
loop_
_entity.id
_entity.type
_entity.pdbx_description
1 polymer ?
#
loop_
_entity_poly.entity_id
_entity_poly.type
_entity_poly.pdbx_seq_one_letter_code
_entity_poly.pdbx_strand_id
1 'polypeptide(L)'
;MHHFARRSAAAAMALAGAALLFTAACSSDDNDNNSSATTTAGMAETTGAMASGTTTPGEMPSGTAAATETKITTQNGQEIAVAGNILAKYNEMGGAQSPLGEPTGAAVEGPNGGSCQEFTGGAICWSEQTQAHVVWGDIRTAWEGEGGVNGHLGYPTSDEKDNPNGKESDFTGGTITWNSSDRQTQVTPK
;
A
#
# COMPACT_ATOMS: atom_id res chain seq x y z
N MET A 1 13.77 -12.48 -45.35
CA MET A 1 13.98 -13.32 -44.15
C MET A 1 15.23 -12.83 -43.43
N HIS A 2 15.07 -12.09 -42.33
CA HIS A 2 16.19 -11.72 -41.46
C HIS A 2 16.02 -12.47 -40.14
N HIS A 3 16.86 -13.50 -39.95
CA HIS A 3 16.98 -14.24 -38.71
C HIS A 3 17.69 -13.37 -37.67
N PHE A 4 16.98 -12.95 -36.63
CA PHE A 4 17.60 -12.37 -35.43
C PHE A 4 17.91 -13.48 -34.43
N ALA A 5 19.19 -13.85 -34.37
CA ALA A 5 19.76 -14.70 -33.33
C ALA A 5 19.83 -13.94 -32.00
N ARG A 6 19.08 -14.38 -30.99
CA ARG A 6 19.33 -13.97 -29.59
C ARG A 6 20.02 -15.13 -28.87
N ARG A 7 21.22 -14.83 -28.39
CA ARG A 7 22.21 -15.72 -27.80
C ARG A 7 21.73 -16.15 -26.41
N SER A 8 21.59 -17.45 -26.22
CA SER A 8 21.40 -18.08 -24.91
C SER A 8 22.66 -17.88 -24.06
N ALA A 9 22.52 -17.26 -22.90
CA ALA A 9 23.53 -17.28 -21.85
C ALA A 9 22.95 -18.04 -20.66
N ALA A 10 23.36 -19.31 -20.54
CA ALA A 10 23.18 -20.11 -19.35
C ALA A 10 24.27 -19.70 -18.34
N ALA A 11 23.85 -19.27 -17.15
CA ALA A 11 24.74 -19.16 -15.99
C ALA A 11 24.24 -20.17 -14.94
N ALA A 12 24.95 -21.28 -14.84
CA ALA A 12 24.78 -22.25 -13.76
C ALA A 12 25.46 -21.69 -12.51
N MET A 13 24.72 -21.60 -11.40
CA MET A 13 25.26 -21.28 -10.08
C MET A 13 24.89 -22.43 -9.14
N ALA A 14 25.90 -23.06 -8.56
CA ALA A 14 25.78 -24.24 -7.71
C ALA A 14 26.33 -23.94 -6.30
N LEU A 15 25.77 -24.68 -5.32
CA LEU A 15 26.27 -24.96 -3.95
C LEU A 15 26.07 -23.83 -2.92
N ALA A 16 25.65 -24.04 -1.67
CA ALA A 16 25.28 -25.22 -0.90
C ALA A 16 24.35 -24.77 0.25
N GLY A 17 23.24 -25.49 0.48
CA GLY A 17 22.34 -25.24 1.62
C GLY A 17 22.82 -26.00 2.85
N ALA A 18 23.28 -25.28 3.87
CA ALA A 18 23.50 -25.81 5.21
C ALA A 18 22.16 -25.81 5.98
N ALA A 19 21.78 -26.98 6.49
CA ALA A 19 20.59 -27.18 7.29
C ALA A 19 20.70 -26.49 8.66
N LEU A 20 19.71 -25.69 9.03
CA LEU A 20 19.50 -25.24 10.41
C LEU A 20 18.30 -25.98 11.00
N LEU A 21 18.58 -26.77 12.03
CA LEU A 21 17.61 -27.51 12.82
C LEU A 21 16.75 -26.54 13.66
N PHE A 22 15.44 -26.56 13.45
CA PHE A 22 14.47 -25.98 14.37
C PHE A 22 14.29 -26.90 15.58
N THR A 23 14.78 -26.50 16.74
CA THR A 23 14.35 -27.06 18.03
C THR A 23 13.10 -26.31 18.47
N ALA A 24 11.95 -26.99 18.39
CA ALA A 24 10.72 -26.56 19.05
C ALA A 24 10.89 -26.69 20.57
N ALA A 25 10.76 -25.58 21.29
CA ALA A 25 10.57 -25.55 22.74
C ALA A 25 9.19 -24.95 22.99
N CYS A 26 8.22 -25.81 23.27
CA CYS A 26 6.94 -25.44 23.85
C CYS A 26 7.04 -25.51 25.38
N SER A 27 6.55 -24.48 26.06
CA SER A 27 6.24 -24.53 27.50
C SER A 27 5.26 -23.40 27.80
N SER A 28 4.04 -23.76 28.22
CA SER A 28 3.28 -23.19 29.35
C SER A 28 1.79 -23.59 29.27
N ASP A 29 1.45 -24.72 29.89
CA ASP A 29 0.24 -24.90 30.74
C ASP A 29 0.54 -24.17 32.08
N ASP A 30 -0.34 -23.60 32.89
CA ASP A 30 -1.77 -23.76 33.19
C ASP A 30 -2.30 -22.40 33.71
N ASN A 31 -3.59 -22.11 33.52
CA ASN A 31 -4.36 -21.37 34.54
C ASN A 31 -5.86 -21.62 34.35
N ASP A 32 -6.34 -22.64 35.06
CA ASP A 32 -7.75 -22.83 35.39
C ASP A 32 -8.21 -21.78 36.41
N ASN A 33 -9.34 -21.10 36.17
CA ASN A 33 -10.31 -20.87 37.24
C ASN A 33 -11.73 -20.56 36.70
N ASN A 34 -12.51 -21.63 36.57
CA ASN A 34 -13.86 -21.81 37.11
C ASN A 34 -14.71 -20.55 37.39
N SER A 35 -15.88 -20.44 36.75
CA SER A 35 -17.17 -20.58 37.46
C SER A 35 -18.39 -20.64 36.55
N SER A 36 -19.23 -21.61 36.90
CA SER A 36 -20.48 -22.06 36.30
C SER A 36 -21.69 -21.21 36.70
N ALA A 37 -22.75 -21.37 35.91
CA ALA A 37 -24.18 -21.32 36.25
C ALA A 37 -24.99 -20.06 35.91
N THR A 38 -25.69 -20.17 34.77
CA THR A 38 -27.16 -20.26 34.66
C THR A 38 -28.00 -19.33 35.56
N THR A 39 -28.81 -18.43 34.97
CA THR A 39 -30.28 -18.57 34.82
C THR A 39 -30.97 -17.36 34.16
N THR A 40 -32.00 -17.68 33.36
CA THR A 40 -33.30 -16.99 33.21
C THR A 40 -33.45 -15.74 32.30
N ALA A 41 -34.04 -16.03 31.14
CA ALA A 41 -35.20 -15.38 30.50
C ALA A 41 -35.46 -13.87 30.68
N GLY A 42 -35.52 -13.19 29.54
CA GLY A 42 -36.22 -11.93 29.35
C GLY A 42 -36.47 -11.70 27.86
N MET A 43 -37.55 -12.26 27.32
CA MET A 43 -38.13 -11.79 26.05
C MET A 43 -38.75 -10.42 26.29
N ALA A 44 -38.30 -9.42 25.54
CA ALA A 44 -39.12 -8.26 25.19
C ALA A 44 -38.65 -7.71 23.85
N GLU A 45 -39.58 -7.70 22.91
CA GLU A 45 -39.42 -7.14 21.57
C GLU A 45 -39.11 -5.64 21.64
N THR A 46 -38.20 -5.20 20.78
CA THR A 46 -38.14 -3.80 20.36
C THR A 46 -37.84 -3.79 18.86
N THR A 47 -38.88 -3.46 18.12
CA THR A 47 -38.83 -2.98 16.74
C THR A 47 -37.76 -1.89 16.62
N GLY A 48 -36.75 -2.15 15.79
CA GLY A 48 -35.69 -1.19 15.49
C GLY A 48 -35.00 -1.56 14.18
N ALA A 49 -35.57 -1.08 13.08
CA ALA A 49 -34.91 -1.06 11.79
C ALA A 49 -33.64 -0.20 11.87
N MET A 50 -32.49 -0.73 11.47
CA MET A 50 -31.32 0.00 10.93
C MET A 50 -30.55 -0.99 10.04
N ALA A 51 -30.83 -0.97 8.73
CA ALA A 51 -30.02 -0.29 7.74
C ALA A 51 -28.82 -1.14 7.28
N SER A 52 -28.98 -1.75 6.10
CA SER A 52 -27.90 -2.18 5.23
C SER A 52 -26.88 -1.04 5.10
N GLY A 53 -25.71 -1.23 5.71
CA GLY A 53 -24.54 -0.42 5.44
C GLY A 53 -23.95 -0.83 4.09
N THR A 54 -24.44 -0.21 3.02
CA THR A 54 -23.70 -0.09 1.78
C THR A 54 -22.39 0.63 2.12
N THR A 55 -21.27 -0.09 2.09
CA THR A 55 -19.94 0.53 2.08
C THR A 55 -19.76 1.19 0.72
N THR A 56 -20.25 2.42 0.60
CA THR A 56 -19.78 3.37 -0.40
C THR A 56 -18.28 3.56 -0.16
N PRO A 57 -17.39 3.35 -1.15
CA PRO A 57 -15.99 3.75 -1.04
C PRO A 57 -15.95 5.22 -0.65
N GLY A 58 -15.45 5.47 0.56
CA GLY A 58 -15.58 6.74 1.26
C GLY A 58 -15.00 7.86 0.43
N GLU A 59 -15.85 8.83 0.14
CA GLU A 59 -15.49 10.17 -0.29
C GLU A 59 -14.44 10.70 0.71
N MET A 60 -13.16 10.70 0.31
CA MET A 60 -12.17 11.45 1.06
C MET A 60 -12.62 12.92 1.10
N PRO A 61 -12.57 13.58 2.26
CA PRO A 61 -12.96 14.98 2.35
C PRO A 61 -12.05 15.80 1.43
N SER A 62 -12.61 16.24 0.30
CA SER A 62 -12.14 17.38 -0.48
C SER A 62 -12.23 18.60 0.42
N GLY A 63 -11.17 18.88 1.15
CA GLY A 63 -11.12 19.99 2.08
C GLY A 63 -9.70 20.33 2.44
N THR A 64 -9.23 21.44 1.90
CA THR A 64 -8.05 22.20 2.32
C THR A 64 -7.98 22.27 3.86
N ALA A 65 -7.26 21.34 4.48
CA ALA A 65 -6.94 21.38 5.90
C ALA A 65 -5.43 21.56 6.03
N ALA A 66 -5.06 22.72 6.56
CA ALA A 66 -3.70 23.15 6.79
C ALA A 66 -2.87 22.11 7.56
N ALA A 67 -1.67 21.86 7.02
CA ALA A 67 -0.44 21.40 7.67
C ALA A 67 -0.57 20.91 9.13
N THR A 68 -1.05 19.69 9.31
CA THR A 68 -0.57 18.87 10.42
C THR A 68 0.67 18.16 9.92
N GLU A 69 1.82 18.55 10.45
CA GLU A 69 3.09 17.85 10.28
C GLU A 69 3.29 16.95 11.50
N THR A 70 3.62 15.69 11.26
CA THR A 70 4.02 14.76 12.32
C THR A 70 5.40 14.23 12.00
N LYS A 71 6.29 14.31 12.99
CA LYS A 71 7.59 13.66 12.91
C LYS A 71 7.43 12.19 13.30
N ILE A 72 7.74 11.31 12.37
CA ILE A 72 7.73 9.86 12.58
C ILE A 72 9.17 9.42 12.83
N THR A 73 9.41 8.82 13.99
CA THR A 73 10.68 8.19 14.31
C THR A 73 10.77 6.85 13.61
N THR A 74 11.72 6.71 12.70
CA THR A 74 12.05 5.44 12.04
C THR A 74 12.77 4.48 13.00
N GLN A 75 12.85 3.20 12.64
CA GLN A 75 13.60 2.17 13.39
C GLN A 75 15.07 2.55 13.66
N ASN A 76 15.67 3.38 12.81
CA ASN A 76 17.05 3.85 12.96
C ASN A 76 17.17 5.10 13.85
N GLY A 77 16.10 5.55 14.48
CA GLY A 77 16.05 6.76 15.31
C GLY A 77 16.01 8.07 14.53
N GLN A 78 15.91 8.03 13.20
CA GLN A 78 15.75 9.22 12.37
C GLN A 78 14.30 9.71 12.44
N GLU A 79 14.08 11.00 12.73
CA GLU A 79 12.77 11.64 12.65
C GLU A 79 12.54 12.18 11.25
N ILE A 80 11.47 11.72 10.58
CA ILE A 80 11.06 12.21 9.27
C ILE A 80 9.68 12.85 9.38
N ALA A 81 9.57 14.06 8.84
CA ALA A 81 8.30 14.77 8.75
C ALA A 81 7.41 14.15 7.68
N VAL A 82 6.15 13.87 8.05
CA VAL A 82 5.05 13.58 7.13
C VAL A 82 3.95 14.60 7.39
N ALA A 83 3.46 15.27 6.35
CA ALA A 83 2.55 16.40 6.51
C ALA A 83 1.37 16.39 5.53
N GLY A 84 0.35 17.19 5.85
CA GLY A 84 -0.75 17.54 4.95
C GLY A 84 -1.53 16.33 4.45
N ASN A 85 -1.90 16.34 3.18
CA ASN A 85 -2.69 15.27 2.57
C ASN A 85 -1.96 13.92 2.51
N ILE A 86 -0.62 13.94 2.43
CA ILE A 86 0.20 12.73 2.54
C ILE A 86 0.05 12.12 3.93
N LEU A 87 0.14 12.93 4.99
CA LEU A 87 -0.09 12.46 6.37
C LEU A 87 -1.52 11.94 6.56
N ALA A 88 -2.52 12.61 5.98
CA ALA A 88 -3.90 12.18 6.05
C ALA A 88 -4.08 10.76 5.46
N LYS A 89 -3.57 10.53 4.23
CA LYS A 89 -3.62 9.22 3.59
C LYS A 89 -2.81 8.16 4.35
N TYR A 90 -1.65 8.54 4.87
CA TYR A 90 -0.82 7.66 5.69
C TYR A 90 -1.56 7.18 6.94
N ASN A 91 -2.23 8.09 7.65
CA ASN A 91 -3.02 7.77 8.84
C ASN A 91 -4.26 6.93 8.50
N GLU A 92 -4.93 7.23 7.39
CA GLU A 92 -6.07 6.43 6.87
C GLU A 92 -5.67 4.97 6.66
N MET A 93 -4.45 4.72 6.18
CA MET A 93 -3.93 3.38 5.93
C MET A 93 -3.48 2.64 7.20
N GLY A 94 -3.48 3.28 8.37
CA GLY A 94 -2.96 2.70 9.62
C GLY A 94 -1.49 3.02 9.89
N GLY A 95 -0.90 3.97 9.15
CA GLY A 95 0.43 4.51 9.40
C GLY A 95 1.53 3.44 9.38
N ALA A 96 2.41 3.47 10.39
CA ALA A 96 3.60 2.61 10.44
C ALA A 96 3.26 1.11 10.61
N GLN A 97 2.02 0.79 11.02
CA GLN A 97 1.55 -0.60 11.13
C GLN A 97 0.97 -1.13 9.82
N SER A 98 0.80 -0.26 8.82
CA SER A 98 0.33 -0.64 7.49
C SER A 98 1.46 -1.28 6.66
N PRO A 99 1.13 -1.96 5.56
CA PRO A 99 2.12 -2.46 4.60
C PRO A 99 3.03 -1.37 4.00
N LEU A 100 2.61 -0.10 4.06
CA LEU A 100 3.43 1.03 3.60
C LEU A 100 4.64 1.25 4.52
N GLY A 101 4.49 0.95 5.82
CA GLY A 101 5.53 1.06 6.84
C GLY A 101 6.00 2.48 7.09
N GLU A 102 7.27 2.66 7.42
CA GLU A 102 7.82 3.95 7.85
C GLU A 102 8.22 4.83 6.67
N PRO A 103 8.20 6.17 6.82
CA PRO A 103 8.79 7.06 5.81
C PRO A 103 10.31 6.82 5.70
N THR A 104 10.85 6.92 4.49
CA THR A 104 12.29 6.75 4.22
C THR A 104 13.00 8.07 3.94
N GLY A 105 12.25 9.12 3.62
CA GLY A 105 12.73 10.49 3.45
C GLY A 105 11.61 11.51 3.58
N ALA A 106 11.97 12.79 3.61
CA ALA A 106 11.00 13.88 3.54
C ALA A 106 10.26 13.87 2.20
N ALA A 107 9.05 14.44 2.18
CA ALA A 107 8.32 14.63 0.93
C ALA A 107 9.14 15.50 -0.06
N VAL A 108 9.14 15.10 -1.32
CA VAL A 108 9.78 15.80 -2.42
C VAL A 108 8.69 16.53 -3.21
N GLU A 109 8.93 17.79 -3.52
CA GLU A 109 8.05 18.58 -4.38
C GLU A 109 8.07 18.03 -5.82
N GLY A 110 6.89 17.90 -6.40
CA GLY A 110 6.70 17.44 -7.76
C GLY A 110 6.10 18.52 -8.67
N PRO A 111 5.80 18.17 -9.93
CA PRO A 111 5.17 19.09 -10.88
C PRO A 111 3.82 19.62 -10.38
N ASN A 112 3.42 20.80 -10.85
CA ASN A 112 2.11 21.41 -10.58
C ASN A 112 1.78 21.60 -9.08
N GLY A 113 2.81 21.77 -8.24
CA GLY A 113 2.62 21.99 -6.80
C GLY A 113 2.19 20.75 -6.01
N GLY A 114 2.31 19.57 -6.60
CA GLY A 114 2.13 18.31 -5.87
C GLY A 114 3.39 17.90 -5.11
N SER A 115 3.29 16.79 -4.39
CA SER A 115 4.39 16.23 -3.61
C SER A 115 4.28 14.71 -3.53
N CYS A 116 5.41 14.04 -3.39
CA CYS A 116 5.48 12.61 -3.14
C CYS A 116 6.39 12.33 -1.98
N GLN A 117 6.02 11.34 -1.17
CA GLN A 117 6.86 10.87 -0.08
C GLN A 117 7.06 9.37 -0.17
N GLU A 118 8.31 8.98 0.04
CA GLU A 118 8.76 7.60 0.02
C GLU A 118 8.60 6.94 1.39
N PHE A 119 8.12 5.70 1.37
CA PHE A 119 7.96 4.83 2.52
C PHE A 119 8.57 3.47 2.22
N THR A 120 8.80 2.67 3.26
CA THR A 120 9.46 1.36 3.11
C THR A 120 8.73 0.40 2.15
N GLY A 121 7.40 0.47 2.07
CA GLY A 121 6.57 -0.41 1.23
C GLY A 121 6.03 0.23 -0.05
N GLY A 122 6.25 1.53 -0.28
CA GLY A 122 5.57 2.27 -1.35
C GLY A 122 5.83 3.77 -1.29
N ALA A 123 5.09 4.52 -2.09
CA ALA A 123 5.10 5.98 -2.03
C ALA A 123 3.65 6.49 -1.94
N ILE A 124 3.46 7.60 -1.23
CA ILE A 124 2.21 8.36 -1.30
C ILE A 124 2.50 9.64 -2.09
N CYS A 125 1.73 9.85 -3.14
CA CYS A 125 1.80 11.03 -3.97
C CYS A 125 0.50 11.82 -3.92
N TRP A 126 0.62 13.14 -3.84
CA TRP A 126 -0.49 14.07 -3.78
C TRP A 126 -0.33 15.17 -4.81
N SER A 127 -1.45 15.59 -5.39
CA SER A 127 -1.57 16.88 -6.07
C SER A 127 -2.98 17.43 -5.82
N GLU A 128 -3.18 18.73 -6.05
CA GLU A 128 -4.52 19.34 -5.93
C GLU A 128 -5.54 18.65 -6.85
N GLN A 129 -5.12 18.22 -8.04
CA GLN A 129 -5.99 17.57 -9.02
C GLN A 129 -6.30 16.11 -8.67
N THR A 130 -5.31 15.37 -8.18
CA THR A 130 -5.43 13.92 -8.02
C THR A 130 -5.73 13.48 -6.61
N GLN A 131 -5.58 14.35 -5.60
CA GLN A 131 -5.57 13.95 -4.19
C GLN A 131 -4.46 12.94 -3.89
N ALA A 132 -4.42 12.44 -2.65
CA ALA A 132 -3.33 11.61 -2.14
C ALA A 132 -3.61 10.13 -2.44
N HIS A 133 -2.70 9.50 -3.17
CA HIS A 133 -2.80 8.09 -3.56
C HIS A 133 -1.52 7.34 -3.26
N VAL A 134 -1.68 6.08 -2.86
CA VAL A 134 -0.57 5.17 -2.65
C VAL A 134 -0.24 4.43 -3.94
N VAL A 135 1.05 4.29 -4.21
CA VAL A 135 1.60 3.42 -5.26
C VAL A 135 2.66 2.51 -4.64
N TRP A 136 2.54 1.20 -4.88
CA TRP A 136 3.43 0.20 -4.29
C TRP A 136 3.74 -0.95 -5.25
N GLY A 137 4.63 -1.85 -4.80
CA GLY A 137 4.91 -3.12 -5.48
C GLY A 137 5.43 -2.99 -6.92
N ASP A 138 5.05 -3.97 -7.74
CA ASP A 138 5.48 -4.07 -9.13
C ASP A 138 4.93 -2.88 -9.98
N ILE A 139 3.75 -2.37 -9.66
CA ILE A 139 3.15 -1.19 -10.31
C ILE A 139 3.99 0.06 -10.05
N ARG A 140 4.37 0.32 -8.80
CA ARG A 140 5.27 1.44 -8.46
C ARG A 140 6.60 1.32 -9.20
N THR A 141 7.18 0.12 -9.23
CA THR A 141 8.47 -0.12 -9.91
C THR A 141 8.37 0.23 -11.39
N ALA A 142 7.29 -0.16 -12.06
CA ALA A 142 7.05 0.21 -13.46
C ALA A 142 6.86 1.73 -13.62
N TRP A 143 6.04 2.34 -12.77
CA TRP A 143 5.79 3.78 -12.79
C TRP A 143 7.06 4.62 -12.58
N GLU A 144 7.93 4.25 -11.64
CA GLU A 144 9.24 4.88 -11.44
C GLU A 144 10.15 4.69 -12.65
N GLY A 145 10.11 3.52 -13.29
CA GLY A 145 10.82 3.25 -14.54
C GLY A 145 10.41 4.18 -15.69
N GLU A 146 9.15 4.61 -15.71
CA GLU A 146 8.60 5.58 -16.66
C GLU A 146 8.83 7.05 -16.25
N GLY A 147 9.56 7.29 -15.15
CA GLY A 147 9.92 8.62 -14.64
C GLY A 147 9.09 9.12 -13.45
N GLY A 148 8.20 8.29 -12.91
CA GLY A 148 7.35 8.63 -11.77
C GLY A 148 6.46 9.84 -12.04
N VAL A 149 6.29 10.73 -11.05
CA VAL A 149 5.52 11.97 -11.21
C VAL A 149 6.07 12.94 -12.24
N ASN A 150 7.37 12.83 -12.56
CA ASN A 150 8.03 13.64 -13.58
C ASN A 150 7.95 12.98 -14.98
N GLY A 151 7.48 11.73 -15.03
CA GLY A 151 7.28 10.95 -16.25
C GLY A 151 5.98 11.29 -16.97
N HIS A 152 5.77 10.65 -18.12
CA HIS A 152 4.59 10.88 -18.94
C HIS A 152 3.29 10.34 -18.33
N LEU A 153 3.37 9.42 -17.36
CA LEU A 153 2.20 8.94 -16.60
C LEU A 153 1.75 9.95 -15.53
N GLY A 154 2.69 10.70 -14.95
CA GLY A 154 2.40 11.72 -13.94
C GLY A 154 1.91 11.15 -12.60
N TYR A 155 1.00 11.87 -11.94
CA TYR A 155 0.50 11.51 -10.61
C TYR A 155 -0.50 10.33 -10.66
N PRO A 156 -0.52 9.46 -9.64
CA PRO A 156 -1.59 8.48 -9.47
C PRO A 156 -2.93 9.17 -9.22
N THR A 157 -3.99 8.64 -9.81
CA THR A 157 -5.39 9.07 -9.64
C THR A 157 -6.25 8.03 -8.94
N SER A 158 -5.68 6.88 -8.61
CA SER A 158 -6.29 5.83 -7.81
C SER A 158 -5.23 5.09 -6.99
N ASP A 159 -5.63 4.53 -5.86
CA ASP A 159 -4.85 3.49 -5.20
C ASP A 159 -4.89 2.21 -6.04
N GLU A 160 -4.08 1.21 -5.68
CA GLU A 160 -4.14 -0.10 -6.33
C GLU A 160 -5.52 -0.76 -6.14
N LYS A 161 -6.15 -1.13 -7.24
CA LYS A 161 -7.46 -1.79 -7.31
C LYS A 161 -7.35 -3.17 -7.95
N ASP A 162 -8.25 -4.07 -7.57
CA ASP A 162 -8.38 -5.39 -8.20
C ASP A 162 -8.87 -5.27 -9.65
N ASN A 163 -8.31 -6.09 -10.53
CA ASN A 163 -8.86 -6.38 -11.84
C ASN A 163 -8.92 -7.90 -12.07
N PRO A 164 -9.65 -8.41 -13.08
CA PRO A 164 -9.81 -9.86 -13.29
C PRO A 164 -8.51 -10.65 -13.46
N ASN A 165 -7.42 -9.99 -13.87
CA ASN A 165 -6.14 -10.62 -14.15
C ASN A 165 -5.06 -10.32 -13.09
N GLY A 166 -5.37 -9.53 -12.06
CA GLY A 166 -4.41 -9.05 -11.07
C GLY A 166 -4.81 -7.71 -10.45
N LYS A 167 -3.98 -6.69 -10.66
CA LYS A 167 -4.10 -5.36 -10.03
C LYS A 167 -3.94 -4.25 -11.06
N GLU A 168 -4.43 -3.06 -10.75
CA GLU A 168 -4.32 -1.88 -11.60
C GLU A 168 -4.20 -0.61 -10.75
N SER A 169 -3.47 0.39 -11.26
CA SER A 169 -3.52 1.76 -10.78
C SER A 169 -3.63 2.71 -11.97
N ASP A 170 -4.41 3.77 -11.79
CA ASP A 170 -4.58 4.83 -12.79
C ASP A 170 -3.69 6.02 -12.45
N PHE A 171 -3.25 6.69 -13.50
CA PHE A 171 -2.39 7.87 -13.45
C PHE A 171 -2.95 8.93 -14.40
N THR A 172 -2.54 10.18 -14.19
CA THR A 172 -2.99 11.31 -15.03
C THR A 172 -2.77 11.09 -16.53
N GLY A 173 -1.70 10.37 -16.90
CA GLY A 173 -1.29 10.10 -18.28
C GLY A 173 -1.43 8.63 -18.73
N GLY A 174 -2.11 7.77 -17.97
CA GLY A 174 -2.29 6.37 -18.35
C GLY A 174 -2.66 5.45 -17.21
N THR A 175 -2.59 4.15 -17.46
CA THR A 175 -2.90 3.11 -16.48
C THR A 175 -1.78 2.08 -16.48
N ILE A 176 -1.43 1.55 -15.31
CA ILE A 176 -0.54 0.40 -15.19
C ILE A 176 -1.34 -0.76 -14.63
N THR A 177 -1.30 -1.89 -15.33
CA THR A 177 -1.84 -3.16 -14.83
C THR A 177 -0.72 -4.08 -14.41
N TRP A 178 -0.94 -4.87 -13.37
CA TRP A 178 -0.13 -6.01 -12.99
C TRP A 178 -0.93 -7.28 -13.18
N ASN A 179 -0.34 -8.26 -13.84
CA ASN A 179 -0.94 -9.56 -14.08
C ASN A 179 -0.39 -10.60 -13.09
N SER A 180 -1.29 -11.25 -12.36
CA SER A 180 -0.94 -12.21 -11.31
C SER A 180 -0.41 -13.53 -11.86
N SER A 181 -0.78 -13.90 -13.09
CA SER A 181 -0.43 -15.18 -13.69
C SER A 181 1.02 -15.27 -14.16
N ASP A 182 1.57 -14.16 -14.66
CA ASP A 182 2.95 -14.07 -15.18
C ASP A 182 3.81 -13.05 -14.41
N ARG A 183 3.22 -12.35 -13.43
CA ARG A 183 3.85 -11.30 -12.61
C ARG A 183 4.47 -10.19 -13.45
N GLN A 184 3.83 -9.85 -14.58
CA GLN A 184 4.26 -8.75 -15.45
C GLN A 184 3.40 -7.51 -15.24
N THR A 185 4.01 -6.34 -15.45
CA THR A 185 3.29 -5.08 -15.56
C THR A 185 3.12 -4.66 -17.01
N GLN A 186 2.01 -3.99 -17.31
CA GLN A 186 1.75 -3.37 -18.61
C GLN A 186 1.37 -1.92 -18.42
N VAL A 187 2.17 -1.04 -19.01
CA VAL A 187 1.93 0.40 -19.08
C VAL A 187 1.05 0.70 -20.29
N THR A 188 -0.06 1.40 -20.08
CA THR A 188 -0.99 1.84 -21.13
C THR A 188 -1.16 3.37 -21.06
N PRO A 189 -0.46 4.14 -21.92
CA PRO A 189 -0.60 5.60 -21.96
C PRO A 189 -1.99 6.05 -22.45
N LYS A 190 -2.37 7.28 -22.09
CA LYS A 190 -3.61 7.96 -22.51
C LYS A 190 -3.38 9.02 -23.59
#